data_AF-A0A7G9ZD45-F1
#
_entry.id   AF-A0A7G9ZD45-F1
#
_cell.length_a   1.000
_cell.length_b   1.000
_cell.length_c   1.000
_cell.angle_alpha   90.00
_cell.angle_beta   90.00
_cell.angle_gamma   90.00
#
_symmetry.space_group_name_H-M   'P 1'
#
loop_
_entity.id
_entity.type
_entity.pdbx_description
1 polymer ?
#
loop_
_entity_poly.entity_id
_entity_poly.type
_entity_poly.pdbx_seq_one_letter_code
_entity_poly.pdbx_strand_id
1 'polypeptide(L)'
;MPSENVQKLKNLIKEGYKIHSISLSVKNQVEKVEILLVHGREKKIMAVENDDEFTNFSFHFKPFEDSYGNPIFRYVEDLDAYNKEVEKQSKMGKPPKKNYEISIGGRKLIEPFLFQLIKAGPGQPLGEANFDIKISKNNHFKDLDFRDPAIVKDFDLSEVVFTGHVYKVIYDADTARFICRGGPASLYIQKLKVEFINFKRVEALNFPTESAGIKSNFHSGPKPNFKKRLFTIICPLLNLKIPNTFTIGDVTFYHSEHNDDDKIIKSSDTCKRNAKWDKNNVRAKTVVEATSFIKAIQIGYRKISQIVDWIRLRVDISFPYYQRNTHINPLSFNFQKQYSRFELTTQIYCRENNTKSACIYDLNVKIGHPLVFQYDPEEYFAGIYKKFKHMLSKSQQEMSKKELRIVSSLHWLSLAINSNKSMDKLLYLWTALEFILSESKLEKKFNESDREEIRRKIMELNLNNEQLEIIKAKIEQLNNPPLMVTIQNELDKNEIKLERDELEVLKKMRKLRNDVIHGKASGEIGDEDIGKFISIVERLLVSIVDEPLESPTTMP
;
A
#
# COMPACT_ATOMS: atom_id res chain seq x y z
N MET A 1 18.56 -37.28 6.72
CA MET A 1 17.20 -37.87 6.75
C MET A 1 16.59 -37.48 8.09
N PRO A 2 15.30 -37.14 8.16
CA PRO A 2 14.71 -36.72 9.43
C PRO A 2 14.78 -37.86 10.46
N SER A 3 15.06 -37.52 11.71
CA SER A 3 15.08 -38.43 12.84
C SER A 3 13.84 -39.34 12.83
N GLU A 4 14.06 -40.63 13.06
CA GLU A 4 12.98 -41.63 13.13
C GLU A 4 11.96 -41.24 14.22
N ASN A 5 12.42 -40.60 15.30
CA ASN A 5 11.58 -40.15 16.40
C ASN A 5 10.73 -38.94 16.01
N VAL A 6 11.28 -38.01 15.22
CA VAL A 6 10.50 -36.88 14.66
C VAL A 6 9.36 -37.43 13.79
N GLN A 7 9.64 -38.46 12.99
CA GLN A 7 8.63 -39.04 12.11
C GLN A 7 7.56 -39.81 12.89
N LYS A 8 7.94 -40.53 13.96
CA LYS A 8 6.99 -41.16 14.89
C LYS A 8 6.06 -40.12 15.54
N LEU A 9 6.59 -38.99 16.01
CA LEU A 9 5.77 -37.92 16.58
C LEU A 9 4.82 -37.29 15.56
N LYS A 10 5.30 -37.02 14.34
CA LYS A 10 4.44 -36.53 13.24
C LYS A 10 3.30 -37.49 12.92
N ASN A 11 3.56 -38.79 12.91
CA ASN A 11 2.52 -39.79 12.65
C ASN A 11 1.48 -39.83 13.77
N LEU A 12 1.89 -39.78 15.04
CA LEU A 12 0.95 -39.77 16.16
C LEU A 12 0.07 -38.53 16.16
N ILE A 13 0.63 -37.36 15.82
CA ILE A 13 -0.15 -36.13 15.66
C ILE A 13 -1.16 -36.27 14.51
N LYS A 14 -0.78 -36.88 13.39
CA LYS A 14 -1.68 -37.18 12.26
C LYS A 14 -2.80 -38.15 12.63
N GLU A 15 -2.53 -39.10 13.52
CA GLU A 15 -3.51 -40.04 14.08
C GLU A 15 -4.46 -39.36 15.09
N GLY A 16 -4.26 -38.08 15.39
CA GLY A 16 -5.14 -37.29 16.24
C GLY A 16 -4.70 -37.20 17.71
N TYR A 17 -3.50 -37.65 18.05
CA TYR A 17 -2.94 -37.40 19.39
C TYR A 17 -2.59 -35.93 19.58
N LYS A 18 -2.98 -35.37 20.72
CA LYS A 18 -2.61 -34.01 21.14
C LYS A 18 -1.48 -34.08 22.16
N ILE A 19 -0.49 -33.20 22.02
CA ILE A 19 0.55 -33.05 23.04
C ILE A 19 -0.07 -32.39 24.27
N HIS A 20 0.06 -33.05 25.42
CA HIS A 20 -0.42 -32.59 26.72
C HIS A 20 0.69 -32.00 27.59
N SER A 21 1.89 -32.57 27.51
CA SER A 21 3.07 -32.00 28.16
C SER A 21 4.34 -32.39 27.41
N ILE A 22 5.35 -31.53 27.51
CA ILE A 22 6.72 -31.77 27.06
C ILE A 22 7.62 -31.48 28.26
N SER A 23 8.51 -32.40 28.58
CA SER A 23 9.49 -32.25 29.65
C SER A 23 10.87 -32.61 29.14
N LEU A 24 11.85 -31.76 29.46
CA LEU A 24 13.27 -32.02 29.23
C LEU A 24 13.91 -32.35 30.58
N SER A 25 14.70 -33.41 30.62
CA SER A 25 15.56 -33.72 31.76
C SER A 25 16.98 -33.98 31.27
N VAL A 26 17.96 -33.47 32.00
CA VAL A 26 19.38 -33.69 31.71
C VAL A 26 20.01 -34.38 32.91
N LYS A 27 20.47 -35.62 32.73
CA LYS A 27 21.19 -36.39 33.76
C LYS A 27 22.45 -36.99 33.17
N ASN A 28 23.60 -36.79 33.82
CA ASN A 28 24.89 -37.34 33.39
C ASN A 28 25.21 -37.10 31.90
N GLN A 29 24.97 -35.87 31.41
CA GLN A 29 25.14 -35.47 30.00
C GLN A 29 24.22 -36.19 29.00
N VAL A 30 23.21 -36.91 29.47
CA VAL A 30 22.13 -37.45 28.63
C VAL A 30 20.97 -36.47 28.67
N GLU A 31 20.62 -35.93 27.51
CA GLU A 31 19.41 -35.13 27.32
C GLU A 31 18.24 -36.06 26.99
N LYS A 32 17.18 -35.99 27.79
CA LYS A 32 15.97 -36.79 27.62
C LYS A 32 14.76 -35.90 27.47
N VAL A 33 14.08 -36.00 26.33
CA VAL A 33 12.79 -35.36 26.07
C VAL A 33 11.68 -36.38 26.23
N GLU A 34 10.72 -36.07 27.10
CA GLU A 34 9.49 -36.83 27.28
C GLU A 34 8.28 -36.02 26.84
N ILE A 35 7.48 -36.57 25.92
CA ILE A 35 6.24 -35.98 25.43
C ILE A 35 5.08 -36.88 25.83
N LEU A 36 4.14 -36.33 26.60
CA LEU A 36 2.87 -36.98 26.88
C LEU A 36 1.85 -36.58 25.81
N LEU A 37 1.33 -37.58 25.11
CA LEU A 37 0.34 -37.47 24.06
C LEU A 37 -1.00 -38.04 24.55
N VAL A 38 -2.11 -37.42 24.18
CA VAL A 38 -3.45 -37.82 24.60
C VAL A 38 -4.40 -37.88 23.39
N HIS A 39 -5.14 -38.98 23.26
CA HIS A 39 -6.20 -39.14 22.27
C HIS A 39 -7.45 -39.73 22.96
N GLY A 40 -8.44 -38.88 23.23
CA GLY A 40 -9.61 -39.28 24.04
C GLY A 40 -9.21 -39.68 25.46
N ARG A 41 -9.42 -40.96 25.83
CA ARG A 41 -8.99 -41.52 27.13
C ARG A 41 -7.60 -42.15 27.08
N GLU A 42 -7.03 -42.31 25.88
CA GLU A 42 -5.74 -42.97 25.68
C GLU A 42 -4.59 -42.00 25.92
N LYS A 43 -3.56 -42.47 26.63
CA LYS A 43 -2.34 -41.70 26.93
C LYS A 43 -1.13 -42.46 26.43
N LYS A 44 -0.23 -41.77 25.72
CA LYS A 44 1.01 -42.32 25.21
C LYS A 44 2.17 -41.44 25.61
N ILE A 45 3.26 -42.05 26.10
CA ILE A 45 4.48 -41.33 26.44
C ILE A 45 5.52 -41.67 25.40
N MET A 46 6.16 -40.64 24.85
CA MET A 46 7.31 -40.77 23.98
C MET A 46 8.52 -40.21 24.70
N ALA A 47 9.48 -41.07 24.99
CA ALA A 47 10.72 -40.74 25.67
C ALA A 47 11.88 -40.96 24.71
N VAL A 48 12.66 -39.92 24.44
CA VAL A 48 13.78 -39.95 23.50
C VAL A 48 15.02 -39.36 24.18
N GLU A 49 16.15 -40.04 24.04
CA GLU A 49 17.42 -39.66 24.64
C GLU A 49 18.45 -39.33 23.55
N ASN A 50 19.22 -38.24 23.74
CA ASN A 50 20.33 -37.81 22.89
C ASN A 50 19.99 -37.71 21.39
N ASP A 51 18.82 -37.16 21.08
CA ASP A 51 18.39 -36.89 19.70
C ASP A 51 18.17 -35.38 19.55
N ASP A 52 19.19 -34.68 19.06
CA ASP A 52 19.20 -33.22 18.91
C ASP A 52 18.09 -32.74 17.96
N GLU A 53 17.81 -33.49 16.89
CA GLU A 53 16.77 -33.14 15.93
C GLU A 53 15.39 -33.27 16.57
N PHE A 54 15.13 -34.36 17.29
CA PHE A 54 13.89 -34.54 18.04
C PHE A 54 13.73 -33.50 19.14
N THR A 55 14.81 -33.19 19.85
CA THR A 55 14.82 -32.21 20.94
C THR A 55 14.48 -30.82 20.40
N ASN A 56 15.17 -30.39 19.34
CA ASN A 56 14.90 -29.11 18.70
C ASN A 56 13.46 -29.06 18.15
N PHE A 57 13.04 -30.09 17.41
CA PHE A 57 11.67 -30.20 16.87
C PHE A 57 10.60 -30.13 17.96
N SER A 58 10.85 -30.76 19.12
CA SER A 58 9.93 -30.75 20.25
C SER A 58 9.78 -29.35 20.86
N PHE A 59 10.85 -28.55 20.87
CA PHE A 59 10.79 -27.19 21.43
C PHE A 59 10.00 -26.21 20.58
N HIS A 60 9.79 -26.48 19.29
CA HIS A 60 8.86 -25.74 18.45
C HIS A 60 7.40 -25.91 18.91
N PHE A 61 7.06 -26.93 19.69
CA PHE A 61 5.74 -27.04 20.29
C PHE A 61 5.65 -26.20 21.56
N LYS A 62 4.84 -25.13 21.50
CA LYS A 62 4.66 -24.18 22.61
C LYS A 62 3.23 -24.24 23.16
N PRO A 63 3.03 -24.01 24.46
CA PRO A 63 1.70 -23.96 25.04
C PRO A 63 0.97 -22.68 24.63
N PHE A 64 -0.29 -22.82 24.24
CA PHE A 64 -1.28 -21.78 23.99
C PHE A 64 -2.48 -22.05 24.88
N GLU A 65 -3.28 -21.04 25.19
CA GLU A 65 -4.57 -21.23 25.86
C GLU A 65 -5.68 -21.44 24.81
N ASP A 66 -6.57 -22.40 25.03
CA ASP A 66 -7.82 -22.50 24.28
C ASP A 66 -8.87 -21.49 24.81
N SER A 67 -10.06 -21.49 24.21
CA SER A 67 -11.17 -20.61 24.58
C SER A 67 -11.66 -20.78 26.03
N TYR A 68 -11.22 -21.81 26.74
CA TYR A 68 -11.56 -22.12 28.12
C TYR A 68 -10.36 -21.96 29.07
N GLY A 69 -9.22 -21.48 28.57
CA GLY A 69 -7.98 -21.34 29.35
C GLY A 69 -7.20 -22.64 29.55
N ASN A 70 -7.51 -23.70 28.81
CA ASN A 70 -6.74 -24.94 28.89
C ASN A 70 -5.47 -24.85 28.02
N PRO A 71 -4.33 -25.37 28.48
CA PRO A 71 -3.11 -25.39 27.70
C PRO A 71 -3.22 -26.39 26.54
N ILE A 72 -2.96 -25.91 25.33
CA ILE A 72 -2.83 -26.69 24.10
C ILE A 72 -1.46 -26.42 23.46
N PHE A 73 -0.72 -27.47 23.10
CA PHE A 73 0.58 -27.31 22.46
C PHE A 73 0.41 -27.13 20.94
N ARG A 74 1.08 -26.14 20.36
CA ARG A 74 1.09 -25.87 18.91
C ARG A 74 2.51 -25.69 18.40
N TYR A 75 2.77 -26.16 17.17
CA TYR A 75 4.06 -26.02 16.52
C TYR A 75 4.25 -24.58 16.01
N VAL A 76 5.40 -23.99 16.31
CA VAL A 76 5.79 -22.65 15.91
C VAL A 76 6.99 -22.76 14.98
N GLU A 77 6.92 -22.31 13.73
CA GLU A 77 8.04 -22.44 12.78
C GLU A 77 9.25 -21.57 13.17
N ASP A 78 9.02 -20.31 13.53
CA ASP A 78 10.06 -19.39 14.00
C ASP A 78 10.06 -19.26 15.53
N LEU A 79 10.88 -20.11 16.15
CA LEU A 79 11.01 -20.20 17.60
C LEU A 79 11.58 -18.91 18.22
N ASP A 80 12.50 -18.25 17.53
CA ASP A 80 13.20 -17.07 18.04
C ASP A 80 12.30 -15.83 18.02
N ALA A 81 11.53 -15.64 16.95
CA ALA A 81 10.53 -14.58 16.90
C ALA A 81 9.43 -14.78 17.94
N TYR A 82 8.97 -16.03 18.11
CA TYR A 82 7.97 -16.36 19.13
C TYR A 82 8.48 -16.10 20.55
N ASN A 83 9.67 -16.58 20.91
CA ASN A 83 10.23 -16.38 22.24
C ASN A 83 10.41 -14.89 22.57
N LYS A 84 10.94 -14.09 21.63
CA LYS A 84 11.08 -12.63 21.79
C LYS A 84 9.75 -11.93 22.01
N GLU A 85 8.69 -12.40 21.35
CA GLU A 85 7.37 -11.81 21.42
C GLU A 85 6.61 -12.25 22.69
N VAL A 86 6.72 -13.51 23.08
CA VAL A 86 6.12 -14.07 24.31
C VAL A 86 6.77 -13.49 25.57
N GLU A 87 8.08 -13.23 25.54
CA GLU A 87 8.78 -12.56 26.64
C GLU A 87 8.34 -11.09 26.79
N LYS A 88 7.97 -10.43 25.67
CA LYS A 88 7.33 -9.11 25.72
C LYS A 88 5.88 -9.20 26.22
N GLN A 89 5.13 -10.22 25.79
CA GLN A 89 3.70 -10.36 26.05
C GLN A 89 3.36 -10.92 27.45
N SER A 90 4.17 -11.81 28.02
CA SER A 90 4.05 -12.29 29.40
C SER A 90 4.12 -11.16 30.44
N LYS A 91 4.63 -9.99 30.04
CA LYS A 91 4.67 -8.76 30.83
C LYS A 91 3.42 -7.88 30.66
N MET A 92 2.46 -8.23 29.79
CA MET A 92 1.45 -7.29 29.25
C MET A 92 -0.04 -7.60 29.54
N GLY A 93 -0.37 -8.56 30.40
CA GLY A 93 -1.71 -8.66 31.05
C GLY A 93 -2.55 -9.90 30.71
N LYS A 94 -3.77 -9.96 31.28
CA LYS A 94 -4.71 -11.11 31.16
C LYS A 94 -5.73 -10.89 30.03
N PRO A 95 -6.24 -11.97 29.40
CA PRO A 95 -7.29 -11.90 28.39
C PRO A 95 -8.53 -11.14 28.89
N PRO A 96 -9.18 -10.32 28.05
CA PRO A 96 -10.48 -9.73 28.35
C PRO A 96 -11.53 -10.81 28.69
N LYS A 97 -12.30 -10.61 29.77
CA LYS A 97 -13.33 -11.56 30.22
C LYS A 97 -14.64 -11.52 29.41
N LYS A 98 -14.73 -10.65 28.40
CA LYS A 98 -15.96 -10.39 27.65
C LYS A 98 -15.87 -10.97 26.24
N ASN A 99 -17.03 -11.23 25.64
CA ASN A 99 -17.13 -11.57 24.23
C ASN A 99 -17.05 -10.29 23.38
N TYR A 100 -16.28 -10.36 22.31
CA TYR A 100 -16.12 -9.26 21.37
C TYR A 100 -16.39 -9.71 19.94
N GLU A 101 -17.03 -8.83 19.18
CA GLU A 101 -17.09 -8.96 17.73
C GLU A 101 -15.89 -8.21 17.14
N ILE A 102 -15.14 -8.89 16.26
CA ILE A 102 -14.01 -8.29 15.55
C ILE A 102 -14.28 -8.31 14.06
N SER A 103 -14.03 -7.19 13.39
CA SER A 103 -14.07 -7.10 11.94
C SER A 103 -12.86 -6.36 11.36
N ILE A 104 -12.49 -6.71 10.14
CA ILE A 104 -11.47 -6.02 9.33
C ILE A 104 -12.13 -5.68 8.00
N GLY A 105 -12.12 -4.39 7.60
CA GLY A 105 -12.76 -3.98 6.34
C GLY A 105 -14.26 -4.26 6.27
N GLY A 106 -14.94 -4.34 7.42
CA GLY A 106 -16.35 -4.72 7.50
C GLY A 106 -16.62 -6.23 7.54
N ARG A 107 -15.62 -7.07 7.25
CA ARG A 107 -15.74 -8.53 7.33
C ARG A 107 -15.64 -9.00 8.76
N LYS A 108 -16.73 -9.60 9.27
CA LYS A 108 -16.79 -10.16 10.62
C LYS A 108 -15.99 -11.46 10.69
N LEU A 109 -15.06 -11.52 11.65
CA LEU A 109 -14.27 -12.70 11.94
C LEU A 109 -15.10 -13.69 12.76
N ILE A 110 -14.95 -14.97 12.44
CA ILE A 110 -15.62 -16.10 13.09
C ILE A 110 -14.73 -16.60 14.21
N GLU A 111 -15.30 -16.63 15.43
CA GLU A 111 -14.64 -17.06 16.66
C GLU A 111 -13.25 -16.43 16.90
N PRO A 112 -13.11 -15.09 16.83
CA PRO A 112 -11.85 -14.47 17.18
C PRO A 112 -11.58 -14.61 18.68
N PHE A 113 -10.35 -14.98 19.04
CA PHE A 113 -9.89 -15.00 20.41
C PHE A 113 -9.12 -13.71 20.70
N LEU A 114 -9.80 -12.72 21.27
CA LEU A 114 -9.16 -11.48 21.73
C LEU A 114 -8.40 -11.76 23.02
N PHE A 115 -7.07 -11.77 22.96
CA PHE A 115 -6.24 -12.01 24.13
C PHE A 115 -5.68 -10.72 24.73
N GLN A 116 -5.74 -9.60 24.01
CA GLN A 116 -5.32 -8.30 24.53
C GLN A 116 -6.20 -7.17 24.00
N LEU A 117 -6.68 -6.33 24.90
CA LEU A 117 -7.36 -5.08 24.55
C LEU A 117 -6.89 -3.98 25.50
N ILE A 118 -6.14 -3.03 24.97
CA ILE A 118 -5.62 -1.90 25.70
C ILE A 118 -6.27 -0.64 25.14
N LYS A 119 -6.98 0.09 26.01
CA LYS A 119 -7.52 1.40 25.67
C LYS A 119 -6.41 2.44 25.65
N ALA A 120 -6.44 3.31 24.65
CA ALA A 120 -5.54 4.46 24.62
C ALA A 120 -5.80 5.38 25.82
N GLY A 121 -4.74 5.88 26.46
CA GLY A 121 -4.85 6.72 27.64
C GLY A 121 -3.52 7.41 28.03
N PRO A 122 -3.52 8.20 29.12
CA PRO A 122 -2.31 8.83 29.64
C PRO A 122 -1.25 7.77 29.98
N GLY A 123 -0.06 7.86 29.37
CA GLY A 123 1.03 6.88 29.53
C GLY A 123 0.97 5.70 28.55
N GLN A 124 -0.18 5.46 27.90
CA GLN A 124 -0.34 4.45 26.86
C GLN A 124 -1.03 5.08 25.64
N PRO A 125 -0.27 5.89 24.86
CA PRO A 125 -0.83 6.72 23.80
C PRO A 125 -1.36 5.90 22.62
N LEU A 126 -0.93 4.65 22.49
CA LEU A 126 -1.41 3.70 21.51
C LEU A 126 -2.34 2.71 22.21
N GLY A 127 -3.62 2.72 21.81
CA GLY A 127 -4.50 1.59 22.08
C GLY A 127 -4.04 0.40 21.24
N GLU A 128 -4.23 -0.80 21.76
CA GLU A 128 -3.86 -2.05 21.09
C GLU A 128 -4.98 -3.07 21.20
N ALA A 129 -5.15 -3.87 20.15
CA ALA A 129 -6.09 -4.99 20.14
C ALA A 129 -5.43 -6.18 19.44
N ASN A 130 -5.15 -7.25 20.19
CA ASN A 130 -4.45 -8.41 19.66
C ASN A 130 -5.33 -9.65 19.81
N PHE A 131 -5.51 -10.37 18.71
CA PHE A 131 -6.43 -11.49 18.64
C PHE A 131 -5.92 -12.59 17.70
N ASP A 132 -6.32 -13.82 18.00
CA ASP A 132 -6.07 -14.98 17.16
C ASP A 132 -7.37 -15.39 16.44
N ILE A 133 -7.26 -15.91 15.22
CA ILE A 133 -8.36 -16.57 14.51
C ILE A 133 -7.93 -17.94 14.00
N LYS A 134 -8.92 -18.80 13.75
CA LYS A 134 -8.76 -20.04 12.97
C LYS A 134 -8.98 -19.76 11.49
N ILE A 135 -7.96 -19.98 10.65
CA ILE A 135 -8.02 -19.74 9.19
C ILE A 135 -9.07 -20.66 8.56
N SER A 136 -9.12 -21.93 8.94
CA SER A 136 -10.13 -22.88 8.45
C SER A 136 -11.59 -22.50 8.75
N LYS A 137 -11.82 -21.70 9.80
CA LYS A 137 -13.16 -21.17 10.14
C LYS A 137 -13.44 -19.84 9.45
N ASN A 138 -12.41 -19.15 8.98
CA ASN A 138 -12.47 -17.85 8.35
C ASN A 138 -12.08 -17.97 6.88
N ASN A 139 -12.95 -18.59 6.08
CA ASN A 139 -12.69 -18.86 4.66
C ASN A 139 -12.36 -17.60 3.83
N HIS A 140 -12.76 -16.42 4.31
CA HIS A 140 -12.47 -15.12 3.70
C HIS A 140 -11.15 -14.50 4.17
N PHE A 141 -10.33 -15.21 4.98
CA PHE A 141 -9.04 -14.71 5.47
C PHE A 141 -8.13 -14.28 4.32
N LYS A 142 -8.10 -15.06 3.23
CA LYS A 142 -7.32 -14.78 2.02
C LYS A 142 -7.76 -13.50 1.30
N ASP A 143 -9.00 -13.08 1.53
CA ASP A 143 -9.58 -11.92 0.88
C ASP A 143 -9.33 -10.63 1.68
N LEU A 144 -8.96 -10.71 2.97
CA LEU A 144 -8.80 -9.57 3.87
C LEU A 144 -7.73 -8.58 3.37
N ASP A 145 -8.08 -7.29 3.33
CA ASP A 145 -7.10 -6.22 3.14
C ASP A 145 -6.63 -5.70 4.50
N PHE A 146 -5.37 -5.94 4.86
CA PHE A 146 -4.82 -5.51 6.14
C PHE A 146 -4.62 -3.99 6.26
N ARG A 147 -4.83 -3.22 5.18
CA ARG A 147 -4.88 -1.75 5.25
C ARG A 147 -6.21 -1.27 5.84
N ASP A 148 -7.25 -2.08 5.74
CA ASP A 148 -8.56 -1.72 6.24
C ASP A 148 -8.57 -1.60 7.77
N PRO A 149 -9.48 -0.78 8.34
CA PRO A 149 -9.57 -0.62 9.77
C PRO A 149 -10.00 -1.93 10.43
N ALA A 150 -9.30 -2.29 11.51
CA ALA A 150 -9.72 -3.30 12.45
C ALA A 150 -10.63 -2.65 13.51
N ILE A 151 -11.82 -3.22 13.68
CA ILE A 151 -12.85 -2.73 14.61
C ILE A 151 -13.15 -3.82 15.62
N VAL A 152 -13.14 -3.48 16.89
CA VAL A 152 -13.59 -4.36 17.98
C VAL A 152 -14.82 -3.74 18.63
N LYS A 153 -15.90 -4.51 18.70
CA LYS A 153 -17.16 -4.14 19.34
C LYS A 153 -17.42 -5.02 20.55
N ASP A 154 -17.85 -4.41 21.64
CA ASP A 154 -18.41 -5.13 22.79
C ASP A 154 -19.72 -5.78 22.36
N PHE A 155 -19.82 -7.11 22.47
CA PHE A 155 -20.97 -7.86 21.97
C PHE A 155 -22.27 -7.47 22.68
N ASP A 156 -22.21 -7.21 23.99
CA ASP A 156 -23.39 -6.95 24.81
C ASP A 156 -23.92 -5.53 24.60
N LEU A 157 -23.01 -4.57 24.39
CA LEU A 157 -23.34 -3.14 24.28
C LEU A 157 -23.45 -2.65 22.83
N SER A 158 -22.99 -3.45 21.85
CA SER A 158 -22.84 -3.04 20.45
C SER A 158 -21.99 -1.76 20.26
N GLU A 159 -21.18 -1.40 21.26
CA GLU A 159 -20.32 -0.23 21.24
C GLU A 159 -18.95 -0.57 20.67
N VAL A 160 -18.41 0.32 19.83
CA VAL A 160 -17.04 0.21 19.33
C VAL A 160 -16.07 0.55 20.46
N VAL A 161 -15.30 -0.44 20.90
CA VAL A 161 -14.32 -0.30 21.99
C VAL A 161 -12.90 -0.09 21.49
N PHE A 162 -12.64 -0.40 20.22
CA PHE A 162 -11.37 -0.13 19.55
C PHE A 162 -11.56 0.07 18.04
N THR A 163 -10.83 1.05 17.50
CA THR A 163 -10.64 1.26 16.07
C THR A 163 -9.16 1.48 15.82
N GLY A 164 -8.59 0.71 14.91
CA GLY A 164 -7.18 0.79 14.57
C GLY A 164 -6.87 0.13 13.24
N HIS A 165 -5.59 -0.13 13.00
CA HIS A 165 -5.10 -0.82 11.81
C HIS A 165 -4.26 -2.02 12.20
N VAL A 166 -4.25 -3.03 11.32
CA VAL A 166 -3.38 -4.19 11.47
C VAL A 166 -1.92 -3.72 11.37
N TYR A 167 -1.16 -3.92 12.44
CA TYR A 167 0.25 -3.57 12.49
C TYR A 167 1.13 -4.76 12.08
N LYS A 168 0.76 -5.97 12.51
CA LYS A 168 1.46 -7.22 12.18
C LYS A 168 0.48 -8.38 12.16
N VAL A 169 0.71 -9.32 11.25
CA VAL A 169 0.06 -10.64 11.25
C VAL A 169 1.12 -11.71 11.33
N ILE A 170 0.93 -12.69 12.22
CA ILE A 170 1.78 -13.88 12.34
C ILE A 170 0.84 -15.06 12.12
N TYR A 171 1.10 -15.90 11.13
CA TYR A 171 0.20 -17.01 10.82
C TYR A 171 0.94 -18.31 10.55
N ASP A 172 0.26 -19.42 10.78
CA ASP A 172 0.69 -20.78 10.48
C ASP A 172 -0.35 -21.45 9.54
N ALA A 173 -0.33 -22.78 9.46
CA ALA A 173 -1.23 -23.56 8.61
C ALA A 173 -2.73 -23.34 8.88
N ASP A 174 -3.12 -22.99 10.12
CA ASP A 174 -4.55 -22.87 10.50
C ASP A 174 -4.83 -21.75 11.52
N THR A 175 -3.83 -21.00 11.96
CA THR A 175 -3.99 -19.90 12.92
C THR A 175 -3.40 -18.62 12.34
N ALA A 176 -4.11 -17.50 12.49
CA ALA A 176 -3.56 -16.18 12.24
C ALA A 176 -3.71 -15.31 13.48
N ARG A 177 -2.60 -14.76 13.94
CA ARG A 177 -2.47 -13.81 15.04
C ARG A 177 -2.35 -12.41 14.49
N PHE A 178 -3.24 -11.53 14.92
CA PHE A 178 -3.27 -10.13 14.55
C PHE A 178 -2.80 -9.29 15.72
N ILE A 179 -1.92 -8.33 15.42
CA ILE A 179 -1.49 -7.28 16.32
C ILE A 179 -1.98 -5.97 15.72
N CYS A 180 -2.95 -5.32 16.35
CA CYS A 180 -3.54 -4.08 15.86
C CYS A 180 -3.20 -2.90 16.76
N ARG A 181 -2.98 -1.73 16.16
CA ARG A 181 -2.72 -0.48 16.87
C ARG A 181 -3.74 0.59 16.51
N GLY A 182 -4.14 1.39 17.49
CA GLY A 182 -5.11 2.47 17.31
C GLY A 182 -4.63 3.53 16.32
N GLY A 183 -5.58 4.32 15.79
CA GLY A 183 -5.34 5.34 14.75
C GLY A 183 -4.12 6.27 14.95
N PRO A 184 -3.76 6.72 16.19
CA PRO A 184 -2.56 7.53 16.41
C PRO A 184 -1.24 6.83 16.04
N ALA A 185 -1.22 5.52 15.83
CA ALA A 185 -0.03 4.78 15.40
C ALA A 185 0.56 5.32 14.09
N SER A 186 -0.25 5.83 13.16
CA SER A 186 0.25 6.44 11.94
C SER A 186 1.11 7.69 12.20
N LEU A 187 0.86 8.41 13.30
CA LEU A 187 1.70 9.55 13.73
C LEU A 187 3.06 9.10 14.27
N TYR A 188 3.13 7.92 14.89
CA TYR A 188 4.41 7.35 15.36
C TYR A 188 5.25 6.83 14.19
N ILE A 189 4.59 6.32 13.16
CA ILE A 189 5.24 5.77 11.96
C ILE A 189 5.70 6.90 11.05
N GLN A 190 4.89 7.95 10.90
CA GLN A 190 5.21 9.08 10.05
C GLN A 190 6.33 9.92 10.68
N LYS A 191 7.54 9.78 10.13
CA LYS A 191 8.60 10.75 10.42
C LYS A 191 8.26 12.03 9.68
N LEU A 192 8.23 13.16 10.39
CA LEU A 192 8.06 14.48 9.78
C LEU A 192 9.31 15.29 10.11
N LYS A 193 9.82 16.00 9.11
CA LYS A 193 10.84 17.03 9.33
C LYS A 193 10.17 18.39 9.12
N VAL A 194 9.76 18.99 10.23
CA VAL A 194 9.11 20.29 10.25
C VAL A 194 9.70 21.16 11.36
N GLU A 195 9.99 22.41 11.02
CA GLU A 195 10.31 23.47 11.98
C GLU A 195 9.10 24.40 12.09
N PHE A 196 8.63 24.65 13.30
CA PHE A 196 7.50 25.54 13.58
C PHE A 196 8.00 26.86 14.17
N ILE A 197 7.61 27.97 13.57
CA ILE A 197 8.03 29.33 13.93
C ILE A 197 6.78 30.11 14.34
N ASN A 198 6.71 30.54 15.60
CA ASN A 198 5.56 31.26 16.18
C ASN A 198 4.19 30.56 16.05
N PHE A 199 4.16 29.23 16.02
CA PHE A 199 2.91 28.48 15.94
C PHE A 199 2.13 28.50 17.25
N LYS A 200 0.80 28.58 17.15
CA LYS A 200 -0.07 28.19 18.27
C LYS A 200 0.04 26.68 18.48
N ARG A 201 0.06 26.23 19.74
CA ARG A 201 0.18 24.81 20.11
C ARG A 201 -0.82 23.91 19.35
N VAL A 202 -2.06 24.36 19.21
CA VAL A 202 -3.13 23.61 18.52
C VAL A 202 -2.92 23.49 17.02
N GLU A 203 -2.32 24.50 16.36
CA GLU A 203 -1.96 24.43 14.94
C GLU A 203 -0.77 23.48 14.73
N ALA A 204 0.22 23.54 15.62
CA ALA A 204 1.38 22.65 15.58
C ALA A 204 0.99 21.19 15.78
N LEU A 205 -0.03 20.90 16.60
CA LEU A 205 -0.59 19.55 16.77
C LEU A 205 -1.48 19.11 15.60
N ASN A 206 -2.21 20.04 14.98
CA ASN A 206 -3.04 19.72 13.82
C ASN A 206 -2.21 19.40 12.56
N PHE A 207 -1.00 19.96 12.45
CA PHE A 207 -0.12 19.72 11.33
C PHE A 207 0.23 18.22 11.13
N PRO A 208 0.78 17.49 12.12
CA PRO A 208 1.08 16.08 11.96
C PRO A 208 -0.18 15.23 11.74
N THR A 209 -1.29 15.52 12.44
CA THR A 209 -2.55 14.77 12.28
C THR A 209 -3.13 14.87 10.89
N GLU A 210 -3.21 16.08 10.34
CA GLU A 210 -3.68 16.30 8.98
C GLU A 210 -2.70 15.73 7.96
N SER A 211 -1.39 15.79 8.22
CA SER A 211 -0.37 15.19 7.35
C SER A 211 -0.44 13.65 7.28
N ALA A 212 -1.01 13.02 8.32
CA ALA A 212 -1.26 11.59 8.46
C ALA A 212 -2.65 11.17 7.96
N GLY A 213 -3.47 12.11 7.48
CA GLY A 213 -4.85 11.85 7.07
C GLY A 213 -5.82 11.60 8.23
N ILE A 214 -5.41 11.87 9.48
CA ILE A 214 -6.27 11.69 10.66
C ILE A 214 -7.21 12.89 10.78
N LYS A 215 -8.51 12.63 10.70
CA LYS A 215 -9.53 13.63 11.00
C LYS A 215 -9.54 13.92 12.50
N SER A 216 -9.04 15.09 12.88
CA SER A 216 -8.91 15.48 14.29
C SER A 216 -10.27 15.92 14.86
N ASN A 217 -10.77 15.20 15.86
CA ASN A 217 -11.99 15.57 16.60
C ASN A 217 -11.60 16.25 17.93
N PHE A 218 -11.64 17.58 17.96
CA PHE A 218 -11.35 18.36 19.16
C PHE A 218 -12.62 18.50 20.03
N HIS A 219 -12.75 17.62 21.03
CA HIS A 219 -13.92 17.55 21.92
C HIS A 219 -14.04 18.74 22.89
N SER A 220 -12.91 19.31 23.34
CA SER A 220 -12.87 20.49 24.22
C SER A 220 -11.58 21.31 24.02
N GLY A 221 -11.60 22.58 24.43
CA GLY A 221 -10.42 23.46 24.40
C GLY A 221 -10.23 24.27 23.10
N PRO A 222 -9.11 25.00 22.97
CA PRO A 222 -8.79 25.79 21.80
C PRO A 222 -8.67 24.89 20.56
N LYS A 223 -9.29 25.31 19.46
CA LYS A 223 -9.33 24.55 18.20
C LYS A 223 -8.38 25.17 17.16
N PRO A 224 -7.84 24.38 16.22
CA PRO A 224 -7.18 24.92 15.04
C PRO A 224 -8.14 25.82 14.26
N ASN A 225 -7.59 26.79 13.55
CA ASN A 225 -8.36 27.68 12.70
C ASN A 225 -8.64 27.02 11.36
N PHE A 226 -9.85 26.46 11.21
CA PHE A 226 -10.30 25.84 9.96
C PHE A 226 -10.88 26.83 8.94
N LYS A 227 -10.89 28.14 9.22
CA LYS A 227 -11.33 29.14 8.23
C LYS A 227 -10.30 29.25 7.10
N LYS A 228 -10.79 29.60 5.92
CA LYS A 228 -9.92 29.93 4.78
C LYS A 228 -9.08 31.17 5.11
N ARG A 229 -7.79 31.09 4.80
CA ARG A 229 -6.76 32.10 5.09
C ARG A 229 -5.75 32.12 3.95
N LEU A 230 -5.03 33.23 3.82
CA LEU A 230 -3.96 33.38 2.85
C LEU A 230 -2.63 32.91 3.42
N PHE A 231 -1.91 32.12 2.64
CA PHE A 231 -0.60 31.58 2.97
C PHE A 231 0.40 31.91 1.86
N THR A 232 1.58 32.37 2.25
CA THR A 232 2.73 32.51 1.38
C THR A 232 3.52 31.21 1.37
N ILE A 233 3.72 30.64 0.18
CA ILE A 233 4.48 29.41 -0.04
C ILE A 233 5.74 29.76 -0.82
N ILE A 234 6.90 29.31 -0.33
CA ILE A 234 8.19 29.52 -0.98
C ILE A 234 8.92 28.18 -1.08
N CYS A 235 9.43 27.87 -2.27
CA CYS A 235 10.25 26.69 -2.53
C CYS A 235 11.55 27.10 -3.23
N PRO A 236 12.71 26.58 -2.83
CA PRO A 236 13.94 26.80 -3.58
C PRO A 236 14.01 25.88 -4.80
N LEU A 237 14.67 26.37 -5.85
CA LEU A 237 15.00 25.69 -7.09
C LEU A 237 16.51 25.58 -7.23
N LEU A 238 16.97 24.37 -7.55
CA LEU A 238 18.37 24.11 -7.85
C LEU A 238 18.65 24.32 -9.33
N ASN A 239 19.83 24.85 -9.64
CA ASN A 239 20.38 24.99 -11.00
C ASN A 239 19.59 25.89 -11.96
N LEU A 240 18.55 26.59 -11.51
CA LEU A 240 17.90 27.63 -12.31
C LEU A 240 18.69 28.93 -12.16
N LYS A 241 19.11 29.52 -13.28
CA LYS A 241 19.72 30.86 -13.31
C LYS A 241 18.74 31.85 -13.93
N ILE A 242 18.49 32.95 -13.22
CA ILE A 242 17.59 34.01 -13.68
C ILE A 242 18.37 35.34 -13.64
N PRO A 243 18.24 36.18 -14.69
CA PRO A 243 18.92 37.48 -14.73
C PRO A 243 18.24 38.52 -13.82
N ASN A 244 16.93 38.40 -13.63
CA ASN A 244 16.11 39.29 -12.80
C ASN A 244 14.89 38.55 -12.27
N THR A 245 14.25 39.12 -11.24
CA THR A 245 12.96 38.64 -10.74
C THR A 245 11.92 38.71 -11.85
N PHE A 246 11.09 37.66 -11.97
CA PHE A 246 9.99 37.61 -12.92
C PHE A 246 8.82 36.82 -12.37
N THR A 247 7.64 36.99 -12.98
CA THR A 247 6.40 36.34 -12.56
C THR A 247 5.75 35.64 -13.74
N ILE A 248 5.29 34.41 -13.53
CA ILE A 248 4.45 33.66 -14.48
C ILE A 248 3.18 33.26 -13.76
N GLY A 249 2.03 33.74 -14.25
CA GLY A 249 0.77 33.65 -13.51
C GLY A 249 0.90 34.41 -12.19
N ASP A 250 0.76 33.70 -11.08
CA ASP A 250 0.92 34.23 -9.73
C ASP A 250 2.16 33.65 -8.99
N VAL A 251 3.05 32.97 -9.72
CA VAL A 251 4.31 32.45 -9.18
C VAL A 251 5.43 33.41 -9.53
N THR A 252 6.07 33.97 -8.51
CA THR A 252 7.22 34.87 -8.64
C THR A 252 8.52 34.11 -8.41
N PHE A 253 9.46 34.25 -9.33
CA PHE A 253 10.81 33.67 -9.25
C PHE A 253 11.82 34.77 -8.95
N TYR A 254 12.61 34.61 -7.91
CA TYR A 254 13.52 35.65 -7.40
C TYR A 254 14.74 35.00 -6.73
N HIS A 255 15.86 35.73 -6.64
CA HIS A 255 16.98 35.35 -5.78
C HIS A 255 16.68 35.77 -4.34
N SER A 256 17.39 35.22 -3.34
CA SER A 256 17.14 35.63 -1.95
C SER A 256 17.29 37.15 -1.77
N GLU A 257 16.20 37.79 -1.35
CA GLU A 257 16.09 39.21 -1.06
C GLU A 257 16.26 39.46 0.45
N HIS A 258 16.25 40.74 0.84
CA HIS A 258 16.19 41.18 2.25
C HIS A 258 14.74 41.36 2.76
N ASN A 259 13.79 40.60 2.20
CA ASN A 259 12.40 40.60 2.64
C ASN A 259 12.23 39.79 3.95
N ASP A 260 11.09 39.98 4.63
CA ASP A 260 10.86 39.35 5.94
C ASP A 260 10.77 37.83 5.89
N ASP A 261 10.24 37.26 4.79
CA ASP A 261 10.21 35.82 4.58
C ASP A 261 11.63 35.24 4.50
N ASP A 262 12.52 35.89 3.74
CA ASP A 262 13.90 35.45 3.56
C ASP A 262 14.75 35.65 4.81
N LYS A 263 14.44 36.65 5.65
CA LYS A 263 15.06 36.79 6.98
C LYS A 263 14.70 35.60 7.86
N ILE A 264 13.43 35.20 7.89
CA ILE A 264 12.96 34.04 8.66
C ILE A 264 13.65 32.77 8.16
N ILE A 265 13.64 32.53 6.84
CA ILE A 265 14.33 31.39 6.21
C ILE A 265 15.82 31.38 6.55
N LYS A 266 16.52 32.52 6.50
CA LYS A 266 17.96 32.60 6.84
C LYS A 266 18.23 32.34 8.33
N SER A 267 17.30 32.72 9.20
CA SER A 267 17.41 32.52 10.65
C SER A 267 17.03 31.12 11.13
N SER A 268 16.28 30.36 10.33
CA SER A 268 15.82 29.00 10.67
C SER A 268 16.98 28.03 10.81
N ASP A 269 16.93 27.18 11.83
CA ASP A 269 17.93 26.14 12.07
C ASP A 269 17.95 25.09 10.94
N THR A 270 16.78 24.77 10.38
CA THR A 270 16.64 23.84 9.26
C THR A 270 17.27 24.38 7.97
N CYS A 271 17.19 25.69 7.75
CA CYS A 271 17.61 26.33 6.50
C CYS A 271 19.03 26.87 6.52
N LYS A 272 19.52 27.36 7.66
CA LYS A 272 20.79 28.13 7.78
C LYS A 272 22.04 27.40 7.27
N ARG A 273 22.03 26.07 7.26
CA ARG A 273 23.13 25.22 6.75
C ARG A 273 22.72 24.31 5.58
N ASN A 274 21.52 24.48 5.05
CA ASN A 274 21.01 23.63 3.99
C ASN A 274 21.31 24.26 2.62
N ALA A 275 22.15 23.58 1.83
CA ALA A 275 22.57 24.05 0.51
C ALA A 275 21.38 24.33 -0.43
N LYS A 276 20.21 23.71 -0.21
CA LYS A 276 18.99 23.99 -0.99
C LYS A 276 18.53 25.44 -0.82
N TRP A 277 18.68 26.01 0.38
CA TRP A 277 18.25 27.38 0.69
C TRP A 277 19.34 28.44 0.49
N ASP A 278 20.47 28.06 -0.13
CA ASP A 278 21.56 28.98 -0.44
C ASP A 278 21.06 30.24 -1.17
N LYS A 279 21.72 31.37 -0.91
CA LYS A 279 21.32 32.67 -1.46
C LYS A 279 21.39 32.72 -3.00
N ASN A 280 22.22 31.88 -3.62
CA ASN A 280 22.39 31.82 -5.07
C ASN A 280 21.33 30.96 -5.76
N ASN A 281 20.56 30.17 -4.99
CA ASN A 281 19.46 29.39 -5.54
C ASN A 281 18.23 30.28 -5.70
N VAL A 282 17.56 30.12 -6.83
CA VAL A 282 16.31 30.81 -7.13
C VAL A 282 15.21 30.28 -6.21
N ARG A 283 14.31 31.15 -5.79
CA ARG A 283 13.13 30.85 -4.98
C ARG A 283 11.89 31.10 -5.82
N ALA A 284 10.93 30.18 -5.76
CA ALA A 284 9.59 30.37 -6.30
C ALA A 284 8.62 30.67 -5.17
N LYS A 285 7.86 31.76 -5.30
CA LYS A 285 6.88 32.24 -4.31
C LYS A 285 5.49 32.31 -4.93
N THR A 286 4.49 31.83 -4.19
CA THR A 286 3.06 32.00 -4.52
C THR A 286 2.27 32.28 -3.24
N VAL A 287 1.06 32.81 -3.40
CA VAL A 287 0.10 33.00 -2.31
C VAL A 287 -1.14 32.17 -2.60
N VAL A 288 -1.56 31.36 -1.63
CA VAL A 288 -2.70 30.45 -1.77
C VAL A 288 -3.71 30.63 -0.63
N GLU A 289 -4.98 30.40 -0.94
CA GLU A 289 -6.03 30.35 0.06
C GLU A 289 -6.24 28.88 0.52
N ALA A 290 -6.17 28.62 1.82
CA ALA A 290 -6.35 27.29 2.38
C ALA A 290 -6.94 27.33 3.79
N THR A 291 -7.39 26.18 4.31
CA THR A 291 -7.92 26.06 5.68
C THR A 291 -6.87 25.65 6.71
N SER A 292 -5.69 25.19 6.26
CA SER A 292 -4.60 24.72 7.11
C SER A 292 -3.24 24.88 6.41
N PHE A 293 -2.15 24.78 7.18
CA PHE A 293 -0.79 24.82 6.65
C PHE A 293 -0.49 23.65 5.70
N ILE A 294 -0.94 22.43 6.01
CA ILE A 294 -0.72 21.26 5.15
C ILE A 294 -1.42 21.44 3.80
N LYS A 295 -2.67 21.89 3.80
CA LYS A 295 -3.40 22.17 2.54
C LYS A 295 -2.76 23.31 1.76
N ALA A 296 -2.33 24.37 2.44
CA ALA A 296 -1.61 25.47 1.80
C ALA A 296 -0.34 24.98 1.10
N ILE A 297 0.46 24.15 1.78
CA ILE A 297 1.66 23.52 1.24
C ILE A 297 1.33 22.68 0.00
N GLN A 298 0.32 21.82 0.08
CA GLN A 298 -0.10 20.96 -1.05
C GLN A 298 -0.53 21.78 -2.27
N ILE A 299 -1.37 22.80 -2.06
CA ILE A 299 -1.89 23.67 -3.13
C ILE A 299 -0.76 24.50 -3.74
N GLY A 300 0.05 25.16 -2.91
CA GLY A 300 1.12 26.05 -3.39
C GLY A 300 2.26 25.29 -4.06
N TYR A 301 2.68 24.15 -3.49
CA TYR A 301 3.70 23.31 -4.13
C TYR A 301 3.23 22.81 -5.49
N ARG A 302 2.00 22.33 -5.61
CA ARG A 302 1.41 21.92 -6.89
C ARG A 302 1.43 23.05 -7.91
N LYS A 303 1.07 24.26 -7.49
CA LYS A 303 1.04 25.45 -8.36
C LYS A 303 2.43 25.83 -8.87
N ILE A 304 3.42 25.87 -7.97
CA ILE A 304 4.82 26.12 -8.32
C ILE A 304 5.32 25.02 -9.27
N SER A 305 5.08 23.75 -8.95
CA SER A 305 5.49 22.61 -9.78
C SER A 305 4.97 22.72 -11.22
N GLN A 306 3.69 23.08 -11.40
CA GLN A 306 3.10 23.24 -12.73
C GLN A 306 3.78 24.33 -13.56
N ILE A 307 4.11 25.47 -12.94
CA ILE A 307 4.83 26.55 -13.63
C ILE A 307 6.28 26.13 -13.94
N VAL A 308 6.93 25.43 -13.01
CA VAL A 308 8.27 24.86 -13.23
C VAL A 308 8.28 23.89 -14.41
N ASP A 309 7.30 23.00 -14.51
CA ASP A 309 7.16 22.08 -15.64
C ASP A 309 6.94 22.82 -16.96
N TRP A 310 6.18 23.93 -16.95
CA TRP A 310 6.02 24.78 -18.13
C TRP A 310 7.34 25.47 -18.54
N ILE A 311 8.11 25.99 -17.58
CA ILE A 311 9.43 26.57 -17.87
C ILE A 311 10.34 25.49 -18.45
N ARG A 312 10.37 24.28 -17.88
CA ARG A 312 11.16 23.15 -18.39
C ARG A 312 10.79 22.84 -19.84
N LEU A 313 9.49 22.70 -20.14
CA LEU A 313 9.03 22.49 -21.51
C LEU A 313 9.52 23.60 -22.45
N ARG A 314 9.39 24.88 -22.06
CA ARG A 314 9.84 26.01 -22.88
C ARG A 314 11.35 26.05 -23.10
N VAL A 315 12.12 25.51 -22.16
CA VAL A 315 13.57 25.38 -22.25
C VAL A 315 13.95 24.20 -23.15
N ASP A 316 13.19 23.10 -23.11
CA ASP A 316 13.50 21.84 -23.81
C ASP A 316 12.91 21.74 -25.24
N ILE A 317 12.10 22.70 -25.69
CA ILE A 317 11.57 22.70 -27.08
C ILE A 317 12.73 22.74 -28.09
N SER A 318 12.83 21.67 -28.88
CA SER A 318 13.89 21.45 -29.87
C SER A 318 13.54 21.94 -31.28
N PHE A 319 12.26 22.20 -31.57
CA PHE A 319 11.80 22.62 -32.90
C PHE A 319 11.74 24.16 -33.03
N PRO A 320 12.11 24.71 -34.20
CA PRO A 320 12.29 26.15 -34.38
C PRO A 320 11.00 26.95 -34.63
N TYR A 321 9.86 26.29 -34.86
CA TYR A 321 8.56 26.95 -35.05
C TYR A 321 7.40 25.96 -34.87
N TYR A 322 6.20 26.49 -34.67
CA TYR A 322 4.96 25.75 -34.86
C TYR A 322 4.00 26.52 -35.77
N GLN A 323 3.22 25.80 -36.57
CA GLN A 323 2.21 26.40 -37.42
C GLN A 323 0.85 26.31 -36.72
N ARG A 324 0.13 27.43 -36.64
CA ARG A 324 -1.27 27.47 -36.21
C ARG A 324 -2.05 28.20 -37.30
N ASN A 325 -2.98 27.48 -37.94
CA ASN A 325 -3.65 27.91 -39.18
C ASN A 325 -2.61 28.21 -40.28
N THR A 326 -2.62 29.42 -40.85
CA THR A 326 -1.67 29.87 -41.88
C THR A 326 -0.47 30.63 -41.31
N HIS A 327 -0.36 30.76 -39.98
CA HIS A 327 0.71 31.56 -39.35
C HIS A 327 1.79 30.67 -38.76
N ILE A 328 3.03 30.96 -39.15
CA ILE A 328 4.25 30.34 -38.61
C ILE A 328 4.64 31.13 -37.37
N ASN A 329 4.64 30.48 -36.22
CA ASN A 329 5.05 31.06 -34.94
C ASN A 329 6.47 30.58 -34.63
N PRO A 330 7.49 31.45 -34.75
CA PRO A 330 8.87 31.07 -34.47
C PRO A 330 9.06 30.78 -32.97
N LEU A 331 9.94 29.82 -32.68
CA LEU A 331 10.37 29.43 -31.35
C LEU A 331 11.88 29.60 -31.26
N SER A 332 12.36 30.24 -30.20
CA SER A 332 13.79 30.43 -29.98
C SER A 332 14.43 29.15 -29.45
N PHE A 333 14.97 28.34 -30.37
CA PHE A 333 15.87 27.26 -30.02
C PHE A 333 17.18 27.83 -29.45
N ASN A 334 17.70 27.23 -28.37
CA ASN A 334 19.01 27.56 -27.84
C ASN A 334 19.65 26.28 -27.29
N PHE A 335 20.74 25.84 -27.90
CA PHE A 335 21.46 24.61 -27.54
C PHE A 335 21.92 24.57 -26.07
N GLN A 336 22.29 25.73 -25.49
CA GLN A 336 22.70 25.81 -24.07
C GLN A 336 21.57 25.42 -23.11
N LYS A 337 20.30 25.48 -23.56
CA LYS A 337 19.13 25.06 -22.79
C LYS A 337 19.12 23.56 -22.50
N GLN A 338 19.71 22.72 -23.37
CA GLN A 338 19.77 21.27 -23.17
C GLN A 338 20.56 20.85 -21.92
N TYR A 339 21.41 21.73 -21.40
CA TYR A 339 22.21 21.50 -20.19
C TYR A 339 21.62 22.18 -18.95
N SER A 340 20.54 22.94 -19.08
CA SER A 340 19.89 23.65 -17.98
C SER A 340 18.82 22.76 -17.33
N ARG A 341 19.25 21.69 -16.64
CA ARG A 341 18.35 20.89 -15.79
C ARG A 341 18.22 21.56 -14.43
N PHE A 342 17.06 22.16 -14.18
CA PHE A 342 16.73 22.74 -12.88
C PHE A 342 15.65 21.92 -12.17
N GLU A 343 15.71 21.93 -10.84
CA GLU A 343 14.90 21.07 -9.98
C GLU A 343 14.19 21.88 -8.91
N LEU A 344 12.87 21.70 -8.79
CA LEU A 344 12.11 22.17 -7.65
C LEU A 344 12.40 21.26 -6.46
N THR A 345 12.92 21.81 -5.37
CA THR A 345 13.22 20.99 -4.19
C THR A 345 11.98 20.67 -3.37
N THR A 346 12.09 19.67 -2.50
CA THR A 346 11.05 19.24 -1.57
C THR A 346 10.96 20.05 -0.28
N GLN A 347 11.84 21.04 -0.12
CA GLN A 347 11.88 21.92 1.05
C GLN A 347 10.93 23.09 0.81
N ILE A 348 10.02 23.31 1.75
CA ILE A 348 8.93 24.27 1.58
C ILE A 348 8.87 25.16 2.80
N TYR A 349 8.90 26.46 2.58
CA TYR A 349 8.51 27.46 3.57
C TYR A 349 7.05 27.83 3.36
N CYS A 350 6.26 27.83 4.44
CA CYS A 350 4.86 28.22 4.44
C CYS A 350 4.58 29.17 5.60
N ARG A 351 4.11 30.38 5.30
CA ARG A 351 3.71 31.38 6.31
C ARG A 351 2.27 31.78 6.12
N GLU A 352 1.52 31.87 7.21
CA GLU A 352 0.19 32.49 7.21
C GLU A 352 0.32 34.02 7.14
N ASN A 353 -0.34 34.67 6.19
CA ASN A 353 -0.09 36.09 5.91
C ASN A 353 -0.51 37.04 7.06
N ASN A 354 -1.59 36.69 7.76
CA ASN A 354 -2.17 37.51 8.82
C ASN A 354 -1.54 37.25 10.20
N THR A 355 -0.65 36.27 10.30
CA THR A 355 0.06 35.95 11.55
C THR A 355 1.56 35.93 11.29
N LYS A 356 2.36 35.89 12.36
CA LYS A 356 3.81 35.64 12.24
C LYS A 356 4.13 34.13 12.22
N SER A 357 3.12 33.28 12.05
CA SER A 357 3.26 31.82 12.10
C SER A 357 3.79 31.30 10.77
N ALA A 358 4.94 30.65 10.80
CA ALA A 358 5.57 30.05 9.63
C ALA A 358 6.10 28.64 9.95
N CYS A 359 6.19 27.79 8.93
CA CYS A 359 6.81 26.48 9.05
C CYS A 359 7.72 26.21 7.87
N ILE A 360 8.75 25.41 8.12
CA ILE A 360 9.62 24.86 7.08
C ILE A 360 9.44 23.36 7.13
N TYR A 361 9.05 22.78 6.01
CA TYR A 361 8.65 21.39 5.90
C TYR A 361 9.36 20.71 4.73
N ASP A 362 9.85 19.49 4.95
CA ASP A 362 10.42 18.66 3.88
C ASP A 362 9.41 17.59 3.42
N LEU A 363 8.94 17.70 2.17
CA LEU A 363 8.06 16.71 1.57
C LEU A 363 8.71 15.31 1.47
N ASN A 364 10.03 15.25 1.26
CA ASN A 364 10.74 13.97 1.07
C ASN A 364 10.85 13.15 2.36
N VAL A 365 10.56 13.75 3.52
CA VAL A 365 10.61 13.03 4.79
C VAL A 365 9.28 12.34 5.11
N LYS A 366 8.26 12.39 4.23
CA LYS A 366 7.17 11.40 4.26
C LYS A 366 7.73 10.03 3.84
N ILE A 367 8.55 9.44 4.70
CA ILE A 367 9.07 8.09 4.60
C ILE A 367 7.91 7.19 5.00
N GLY A 368 7.03 6.91 4.04
CA GLY A 368 6.22 5.70 4.07
C GLY A 368 7.06 4.56 3.50
N HIS A 369 7.45 3.64 4.37
CA HIS A 369 8.10 2.37 4.08
C HIS A 369 9.60 2.42 3.65
N PRO A 370 10.56 2.51 4.58
CA PRO A 370 11.71 1.63 4.41
C PRO A 370 11.16 0.21 4.61
N LEU A 371 11.62 -0.82 3.95
CA LEU A 371 11.16 -2.21 4.22
C LEU A 371 11.47 -2.74 5.64
N VAL A 372 11.80 -1.87 6.61
CA VAL A 372 12.83 -2.09 7.61
C VAL A 372 12.44 -1.34 8.86
N PHE A 373 12.00 -2.03 9.90
CA PHE A 373 12.27 -1.80 11.33
C PHE A 373 11.46 -2.89 12.07
N GLN A 374 11.64 -4.18 11.75
CA GLN A 374 12.71 -5.02 12.32
C GLN A 374 12.98 -6.32 11.53
N TYR A 375 12.59 -6.40 10.26
CA TYR A 375 12.80 -7.62 9.48
C TYR A 375 14.16 -7.63 8.81
N ASP A 376 14.80 -8.81 8.82
CA ASP A 376 15.94 -9.07 7.95
C ASP A 376 15.46 -8.96 6.50
N PRO A 377 16.08 -8.11 5.65
CA PRO A 377 15.72 -8.03 4.24
C PRO A 377 15.73 -9.40 3.55
N GLU A 378 16.65 -10.31 3.91
CA GLU A 378 16.70 -11.64 3.33
C GLU A 378 15.45 -12.46 3.69
N GLU A 379 15.00 -12.38 4.95
CA GLU A 379 13.77 -13.02 5.44
C GLU A 379 12.52 -12.41 4.79
N TYR A 380 12.44 -11.08 4.78
CA TYR A 380 11.31 -10.33 4.20
C TYR A 380 11.11 -10.67 2.72
N PHE A 381 12.21 -10.78 1.99
CA PHE A 381 12.18 -11.09 0.57
C PHE A 381 12.17 -12.59 0.27
N ALA A 382 12.47 -13.49 1.22
CA ALA A 382 12.69 -14.92 0.94
C ALA A 382 11.58 -15.57 0.09
N GLY A 383 10.30 -15.29 0.42
CA GLY A 383 9.14 -15.86 -0.27
C GLY A 383 8.97 -15.40 -1.73
N ILE A 384 9.46 -14.21 -2.06
CA ILE A 384 9.34 -13.62 -3.41
C ILE A 384 10.67 -13.58 -4.17
N TYR A 385 11.80 -13.62 -3.47
CA TYR A 385 13.14 -13.51 -4.03
C TYR A 385 13.41 -14.65 -5.00
N LYS A 386 13.07 -15.89 -4.65
CA LYS A 386 13.23 -17.03 -5.55
C LYS A 386 12.43 -16.87 -6.86
N LYS A 387 11.23 -16.26 -6.78
CA LYS A 387 10.34 -16.03 -7.93
C LYS A 387 10.83 -14.88 -8.81
N PHE A 388 11.28 -13.79 -8.19
CA PHE A 388 11.71 -12.59 -8.91
C PHE A 388 13.17 -12.62 -9.36
N LYS A 389 14.07 -13.35 -8.69
CA LYS A 389 15.50 -13.39 -9.02
C LYS A 389 15.75 -13.75 -10.49
N HIS A 390 15.02 -14.73 -11.01
CA HIS A 390 15.12 -15.14 -12.42
C HIS A 390 14.65 -14.04 -13.40
N MET A 391 13.57 -13.33 -13.07
CA MET A 391 13.08 -12.21 -13.88
C MET A 391 14.05 -11.02 -13.81
N LEU A 392 14.57 -10.71 -12.63
CA LEU A 392 15.47 -9.57 -12.40
C LEU A 392 16.84 -9.74 -13.06
N SER A 393 17.27 -10.99 -13.32
CA SER A 393 18.53 -11.27 -14.02
C SER A 393 18.43 -11.19 -15.55
N LYS A 394 17.23 -11.05 -16.12
CA LYS A 394 17.00 -11.01 -17.57
C LYS A 394 16.89 -9.58 -18.09
N SER A 395 17.38 -9.34 -19.29
CA SER A 395 16.99 -8.16 -20.07
C SER A 395 15.55 -8.29 -20.58
N GLN A 396 14.88 -7.18 -20.91
CA GLN A 396 13.51 -7.22 -21.43
C GLN A 396 13.36 -8.08 -22.70
N GLN A 397 14.42 -8.24 -23.49
CA GLN A 397 14.42 -9.06 -24.70
C GLN A 397 14.43 -10.56 -24.41
N GLU A 398 14.89 -10.96 -23.21
CA GLU A 398 15.00 -12.35 -22.76
C GLU A 398 13.80 -12.77 -21.88
N MET A 399 12.93 -11.83 -21.53
CA MET A 399 11.74 -12.08 -20.74
C MET A 399 10.64 -12.68 -21.61
N SER A 400 9.99 -13.72 -21.10
CA SER A 400 8.73 -14.23 -21.65
C SER A 400 7.64 -13.15 -21.59
N LYS A 401 6.59 -13.32 -22.39
CA LYS A 401 5.43 -12.41 -22.35
C LYS A 401 4.78 -12.33 -20.96
N LYS A 402 4.75 -13.45 -20.22
CA LYS A 402 4.25 -13.49 -18.83
C LYS A 402 5.11 -12.64 -17.90
N GLU A 403 6.44 -12.80 -17.96
CA GLU A 403 7.38 -12.01 -17.16
C GLU A 403 7.29 -10.50 -17.48
N LEU A 404 7.20 -10.14 -18.78
CA LEU A 404 7.03 -8.75 -19.20
C LEU A 404 5.73 -8.12 -18.66
N ARG A 405 4.63 -8.88 -18.64
CA ARG A 405 3.36 -8.39 -18.06
C ARG A 405 3.52 -8.10 -16.58
N ILE A 406 4.16 -9.00 -15.81
CA ILE A 406 4.33 -8.86 -14.36
C ILE A 406 5.17 -7.60 -14.08
N VAL A 407 6.31 -7.46 -14.75
CA VAL A 407 7.22 -6.31 -14.57
C VAL A 407 6.54 -5.00 -15.00
N SER A 408 5.78 -5.01 -16.10
CA SER A 408 5.04 -3.83 -16.56
C SER A 408 3.93 -3.44 -15.58
N SER A 409 3.14 -4.40 -15.10
CA SER A 409 2.11 -4.16 -14.09
C SER A 409 2.68 -3.60 -12.80
N LEU A 410 3.82 -4.14 -12.32
CA LEU A 410 4.54 -3.62 -11.16
C LEU A 410 5.00 -2.18 -11.36
N HIS A 411 5.54 -1.86 -12.54
CA HIS A 411 5.97 -0.51 -12.87
C HIS A 411 4.81 0.49 -12.79
N TRP A 412 3.68 0.18 -13.44
CA TRP A 412 2.50 1.05 -13.42
C TRP A 412 1.85 1.13 -12.04
N LEU A 413 1.80 0.04 -11.29
CA LEU A 413 1.33 0.05 -9.91
C LEU A 413 2.21 0.95 -9.03
N SER A 414 3.54 0.86 -9.20
CA SER A 414 4.48 1.75 -8.50
C SER A 414 4.27 3.22 -8.86
N LEU A 415 4.06 3.54 -10.14
CA LEU A 415 3.72 4.90 -10.56
C LEU A 415 2.39 5.38 -9.95
N ALA A 416 1.39 4.51 -9.86
CA ALA A 416 0.12 4.83 -9.21
C ALA A 416 0.29 5.14 -7.72
N ILE A 417 1.03 4.32 -6.99
CA ILE A 417 1.27 4.50 -5.56
C ILE A 417 2.02 5.82 -5.30
N ASN A 418 3.00 6.14 -6.14
CA ASN A 418 3.86 7.31 -5.97
C ASN A 418 3.29 8.61 -6.54
N SER A 419 2.21 8.55 -7.33
CA SER A 419 1.63 9.76 -7.91
C SER A 419 0.88 10.58 -6.87
N ASN A 420 1.01 11.92 -6.94
CA ASN A 420 0.27 12.84 -6.08
C ASN A 420 -1.09 13.27 -6.67
N LYS A 421 -1.42 12.84 -7.90
CA LYS A 421 -2.66 13.22 -8.58
C LYS A 421 -3.57 12.01 -8.71
N SER A 422 -4.78 12.09 -8.14
CA SER A 422 -5.76 10.99 -8.17
C SER A 422 -6.11 10.52 -9.59
N MET A 423 -6.08 11.43 -10.58
CA MET A 423 -6.31 11.05 -11.98
C MET A 423 -5.17 10.23 -12.58
N ASP A 424 -3.93 10.61 -12.32
CA ASP A 424 -2.76 9.85 -12.77
C ASP A 424 -2.78 8.47 -12.09
N LYS A 425 -3.11 8.41 -10.79
CA LYS A 425 -3.31 7.14 -10.08
C LYS A 425 -4.34 6.24 -10.78
N LEU A 426 -5.50 6.80 -11.13
CA LEU A 426 -6.55 6.06 -11.84
C LEU A 426 -6.04 5.48 -13.16
N LEU A 427 -5.40 6.30 -13.99
CA LEU A 427 -4.90 5.85 -15.29
C LEU A 427 -3.82 4.77 -15.13
N TYR A 428 -2.86 4.99 -14.23
CA TYR A 428 -1.80 4.01 -13.96
C TYR A 428 -2.34 2.69 -13.39
N LEU A 429 -3.36 2.72 -12.53
CA LEU A 429 -4.01 1.49 -12.03
C LEU A 429 -4.73 0.74 -13.15
N TRP A 430 -5.42 1.44 -14.04
CA TRP A 430 -6.03 0.80 -15.22
C TRP A 430 -4.98 0.20 -16.15
N THR A 431 -3.88 0.90 -16.39
CA THR A 431 -2.79 0.37 -17.20
C THR A 431 -2.15 -0.85 -16.55
N ALA A 432 -1.92 -0.84 -15.23
CA ALA A 432 -1.41 -1.99 -14.49
C ALA A 432 -2.32 -3.21 -14.65
N LEU A 433 -3.65 -3.00 -14.51
CA LEU A 433 -4.66 -4.03 -14.70
C LEU A 433 -4.72 -4.53 -16.15
N GLU A 434 -4.63 -3.66 -17.14
CA GLU A 434 -4.60 -4.06 -18.56
C GLU A 434 -3.39 -4.95 -18.88
N PHE A 435 -2.22 -4.68 -18.29
CA PHE A 435 -1.06 -5.58 -18.42
C PHE A 435 -1.29 -6.95 -17.78
N ILE A 436 -1.90 -7.01 -16.58
CA ILE A 436 -2.29 -8.26 -15.90
C ILE A 436 -3.17 -9.11 -16.85
N LEU A 437 -4.17 -8.48 -17.46
CA LEU A 437 -5.19 -9.13 -18.28
C LEU A 437 -4.77 -9.40 -19.74
N SER A 438 -3.61 -8.90 -20.18
CA SER A 438 -3.24 -8.86 -21.61
C SER A 438 -3.19 -10.22 -22.34
N GLU A 439 -3.06 -11.34 -21.63
CA GLU A 439 -3.15 -12.69 -22.21
C GLU A 439 -4.20 -13.58 -21.53
N SER A 440 -5.22 -13.02 -20.89
CA SER A 440 -6.36 -13.81 -20.42
C SER A 440 -7.05 -14.45 -21.64
N LYS A 441 -6.68 -15.70 -21.95
CA LYS A 441 -7.26 -16.46 -23.05
C LYS A 441 -8.61 -16.94 -22.59
N LEU A 442 -9.64 -16.18 -22.94
CA LEU A 442 -11.00 -16.67 -22.79
C LEU A 442 -11.27 -17.69 -23.87
N GLU A 443 -11.89 -18.79 -23.46
CA GLU A 443 -12.30 -19.85 -24.37
C GLU A 443 -13.14 -19.23 -25.49
N LYS A 444 -12.68 -19.43 -26.74
CA LYS A 444 -13.40 -18.92 -27.91
C LYS A 444 -14.70 -19.70 -28.04
N LYS A 445 -15.82 -19.03 -27.73
CA LYS A 445 -17.15 -19.64 -27.89
C LYS A 445 -17.53 -19.84 -29.36
N PHE A 446 -16.90 -19.08 -30.26
CA PHE A 446 -17.13 -19.18 -31.70
C PHE A 446 -15.81 -19.49 -32.40
N ASN A 447 -15.76 -20.58 -33.17
CA ASN A 447 -14.62 -20.88 -34.02
C ASN A 447 -14.66 -20.02 -35.30
N GLU A 448 -13.68 -20.20 -36.20
CA GLU A 448 -13.63 -19.44 -37.45
C GLU A 448 -14.76 -19.82 -38.43
N SER A 449 -15.09 -21.12 -38.52
CA SER A 449 -16.20 -21.63 -39.31
C SER A 449 -17.54 -21.04 -38.87
N ASP A 450 -17.80 -20.96 -37.56
CA ASP A 450 -19.03 -20.37 -37.01
C ASP A 450 -19.15 -18.89 -37.41
N ARG A 451 -18.04 -18.15 -37.34
CA ARG A 451 -18.00 -16.72 -37.71
C ARG A 451 -18.20 -16.51 -39.20
N GLU A 452 -17.63 -17.36 -40.04
CA GLU A 452 -17.84 -17.32 -41.49
C GLU A 452 -19.29 -17.66 -41.86
N GLU A 453 -19.89 -18.66 -41.21
CA GLU A 453 -21.30 -18.99 -41.42
C GLU A 453 -22.22 -17.83 -41.02
N ILE A 454 -21.94 -17.18 -39.87
CA ILE A 454 -22.66 -15.99 -39.42
C ILE A 454 -22.51 -14.86 -40.44
N ARG A 455 -21.30 -14.59 -40.94
CA ARG A 455 -21.07 -13.56 -41.98
C ARG A 455 -21.86 -13.86 -43.24
N ARG A 456 -21.86 -15.11 -43.71
CA ARG A 456 -22.60 -15.53 -44.91
C ARG A 456 -24.10 -15.31 -44.75
N LYS A 457 -24.69 -15.76 -43.64
CA LYS A 457 -26.12 -15.56 -43.35
C LYS A 457 -26.50 -14.09 -43.24
N ILE A 458 -25.59 -13.23 -42.80
CA ILE A 458 -25.83 -11.78 -42.71
C ILE A 458 -25.76 -11.11 -44.08
N MET A 459 -24.94 -11.61 -45.00
CA MET A 459 -24.93 -11.13 -46.40
C MET A 459 -26.22 -11.48 -47.15
N GLU A 460 -26.95 -12.50 -46.71
CA GLU A 460 -28.27 -12.86 -47.25
C GLU A 460 -29.39 -11.93 -46.75
N LEU A 461 -29.12 -11.10 -45.74
CA LEU A 461 -30.05 -10.08 -45.26
C LEU A 461 -29.98 -8.84 -46.17
N ASN A 462 -31.15 -8.26 -46.49
CA ASN A 462 -31.26 -7.08 -47.35
C ASN A 462 -30.88 -5.78 -46.59
N LEU A 463 -29.67 -5.75 -46.05
CA LEU A 463 -29.11 -4.65 -45.25
C LEU A 463 -28.33 -3.69 -46.14
N ASN A 464 -28.30 -2.41 -45.76
CA ASN A 464 -27.45 -1.45 -46.43
C ASN A 464 -25.98 -1.59 -46.00
N ASN A 465 -25.06 -0.97 -46.75
CA ASN A 465 -23.62 -1.10 -46.52
C ASN A 465 -23.18 -0.61 -45.13
N GLU A 466 -23.80 0.44 -44.59
CA GLU A 466 -23.49 0.96 -43.26
C GLU A 466 -23.87 -0.04 -42.16
N GLN A 467 -25.05 -0.65 -42.27
CA GLN A 467 -25.52 -1.70 -41.36
C GLN A 467 -24.64 -2.95 -41.44
N LEU A 468 -24.24 -3.37 -42.64
CA LEU A 468 -23.35 -4.52 -42.84
C LEU A 468 -21.98 -4.31 -42.18
N GLU A 469 -21.39 -3.13 -42.32
CA GLU A 469 -20.09 -2.82 -41.70
C GLU A 469 -20.17 -2.78 -40.16
N ILE A 470 -21.25 -2.23 -39.60
CA ILE A 470 -21.48 -2.26 -38.14
C ILE A 470 -21.58 -3.69 -37.63
N ILE A 471 -22.34 -4.56 -38.32
CA ILE A 471 -22.54 -5.93 -37.89
C ILE A 471 -21.25 -6.75 -38.05
N LYS A 472 -20.51 -6.59 -39.16
CA LYS A 472 -19.19 -7.23 -39.34
C LYS A 472 -18.25 -6.86 -38.20
N ALA A 473 -18.17 -5.58 -37.84
CA ALA A 473 -17.35 -5.12 -36.71
C ALA A 473 -17.77 -5.76 -35.37
N LYS A 474 -19.06 -6.07 -35.19
CA LYS A 474 -19.58 -6.79 -34.01
C LYS A 474 -19.29 -8.29 -34.04
N ILE A 475 -19.28 -8.92 -35.21
CA ILE A 475 -18.87 -10.33 -35.39
C ILE A 475 -17.41 -10.51 -35.00
N GLU A 476 -16.53 -9.57 -35.39
CA GLU A 476 -15.12 -9.59 -34.96
C GLU A 476 -14.95 -9.46 -33.44
N GLN A 477 -15.95 -8.91 -32.75
CA GLN A 477 -15.95 -8.74 -31.29
C GLN A 477 -16.52 -9.97 -30.55
N LEU A 478 -17.07 -10.99 -31.23
CA LEU A 478 -17.74 -12.13 -30.58
C LEU A 478 -16.84 -12.91 -29.61
N ASN A 479 -15.54 -12.97 -29.89
CA ASN A 479 -14.54 -13.60 -29.02
C ASN A 479 -13.72 -12.60 -28.19
N ASN A 480 -14.05 -11.30 -28.26
CA ASN A 480 -13.36 -10.22 -27.54
C ASN A 480 -14.31 -9.65 -26.47
N PRO A 481 -14.47 -10.32 -25.33
CA PRO A 481 -15.43 -9.90 -24.34
C PRO A 481 -15.05 -8.56 -23.70
N PRO A 482 -16.03 -7.81 -23.17
CA PRO A 482 -15.76 -6.54 -22.49
C PRO A 482 -14.78 -6.73 -21.32
N LEU A 483 -13.92 -5.74 -21.08
CA LEU A 483 -12.90 -5.78 -20.03
C LEU A 483 -13.41 -6.26 -18.65
N MET A 484 -14.63 -5.89 -18.24
CA MET A 484 -15.18 -6.35 -16.95
C MET A 484 -15.52 -7.84 -16.93
N VAL A 485 -15.88 -8.42 -18.07
CA VAL A 485 -16.06 -9.88 -18.20
C VAL A 485 -14.69 -10.55 -18.12
N THR A 486 -13.67 -9.97 -18.75
CA THR A 486 -12.29 -10.45 -18.64
C THR A 486 -11.78 -10.42 -17.20
N ILE A 487 -12.03 -9.32 -16.48
CA ILE A 487 -11.71 -9.19 -15.06
C ILE A 487 -12.43 -10.26 -14.25
N GLN A 488 -13.74 -10.44 -14.44
CA GLN A 488 -14.51 -11.43 -13.69
C GLN A 488 -13.98 -12.84 -13.92
N ASN A 489 -13.70 -13.20 -15.18
CA ASN A 489 -13.17 -14.51 -15.50
C ASN A 489 -11.78 -14.75 -14.90
N GLU A 490 -10.90 -13.75 -14.87
CA GLU A 490 -9.61 -13.87 -14.21
C GLU A 490 -9.75 -13.97 -12.68
N LEU A 491 -10.68 -13.22 -12.07
CA LEU A 491 -10.99 -13.37 -10.65
C LEU A 491 -11.49 -14.79 -10.33
N ASP A 492 -12.43 -15.30 -11.13
CA ASP A 492 -13.00 -16.64 -10.95
C ASP A 492 -11.94 -17.74 -11.15
N LYS A 493 -11.11 -17.61 -12.20
CA LYS A 493 -10.01 -18.54 -12.50
C LYS A 493 -8.99 -18.62 -11.35
N ASN A 494 -8.71 -17.48 -10.71
CA ASN A 494 -7.75 -17.39 -9.60
C ASN A 494 -8.41 -17.55 -8.22
N GLU A 495 -9.69 -17.92 -8.17
CA GLU A 495 -10.49 -18.06 -6.93
C GLU A 495 -10.50 -16.80 -6.04
N ILE A 496 -10.32 -15.60 -6.63
CA ILE A 496 -10.32 -14.33 -5.92
C ILE A 496 -11.76 -13.83 -5.76
N LYS A 497 -12.21 -13.65 -4.53
CA LYS A 497 -13.55 -13.13 -4.24
C LYS A 497 -13.49 -11.63 -3.97
N LEU A 498 -14.32 -10.88 -4.70
CA LEU A 498 -14.54 -9.46 -4.44
C LEU A 498 -15.88 -9.25 -3.74
N GLU A 499 -15.89 -8.32 -2.79
CA GLU A 499 -17.12 -7.84 -2.19
C GLU A 499 -17.90 -6.92 -3.14
N ARG A 500 -19.18 -6.69 -2.79
CA ARG A 500 -20.06 -5.85 -3.58
C ARG A 500 -19.52 -4.43 -3.72
N ASP A 501 -18.96 -3.87 -2.65
CA ASP A 501 -18.38 -2.54 -2.67
C ASP A 501 -17.12 -2.46 -3.54
N GLU A 502 -16.25 -3.47 -3.50
CA GLU A 502 -15.06 -3.60 -4.37
C GLU A 502 -15.44 -3.66 -5.86
N LEU A 503 -16.50 -4.41 -6.19
CA LEU A 503 -17.04 -4.47 -7.55
C LEU A 503 -17.62 -3.12 -7.99
N GLU A 504 -18.32 -2.42 -7.11
CA GLU A 504 -18.83 -1.08 -7.40
C GLU A 504 -17.69 -0.07 -7.58
N VAL A 505 -16.59 -0.18 -6.82
CA VAL A 505 -15.37 0.61 -7.03
C VAL A 505 -14.82 0.40 -8.44
N LEU A 506 -14.68 -0.84 -8.91
CA LEU A 506 -14.20 -1.11 -10.28
C LEU A 506 -15.09 -0.49 -11.35
N LYS A 507 -16.42 -0.63 -11.22
CA LYS A 507 -17.39 -0.03 -12.16
C LYS A 507 -17.30 1.50 -12.16
N LYS A 508 -17.25 2.11 -10.98
CA LYS A 508 -17.09 3.55 -10.79
C LYS A 508 -15.79 4.04 -11.42
N MET A 509 -14.67 3.39 -11.14
CA MET A 509 -13.35 3.74 -11.68
C MET A 509 -13.27 3.57 -13.19
N ARG A 510 -13.94 2.57 -13.75
CA ARG A 510 -14.00 2.36 -15.20
C ARG A 510 -14.75 3.50 -15.89
N LYS A 511 -15.90 3.89 -15.33
CA LYS A 511 -16.68 5.02 -15.83
C LYS A 511 -15.83 6.29 -15.82
N LEU A 512 -15.16 6.58 -14.70
CA LEU A 512 -14.29 7.76 -14.57
C LEU A 512 -13.14 7.74 -15.58
N ARG A 513 -12.47 6.59 -15.78
CA ARG A 513 -11.41 6.43 -16.80
C ARG A 513 -11.93 6.70 -18.20
N ASN A 514 -13.10 6.16 -18.55
CA ASN A 514 -13.70 6.39 -19.86
C ASN A 514 -14.07 7.88 -20.05
N ASP A 515 -14.68 8.50 -19.04
CA ASP A 515 -15.02 9.93 -19.10
C ASP A 515 -13.77 10.78 -19.34
N VAL A 516 -12.64 10.45 -18.71
CA VAL A 516 -11.35 11.15 -18.86
C VAL A 516 -10.75 10.96 -20.24
N ILE A 517 -10.72 9.72 -20.73
CA ILE A 517 -10.22 9.40 -22.08
C ILE A 517 -11.04 10.13 -23.15
N HIS A 518 -12.34 10.32 -22.89
CA HIS A 518 -13.25 11.06 -23.77
C HIS A 518 -13.32 12.57 -23.47
N GLY A 519 -12.44 13.10 -22.61
CA GLY A 519 -12.33 14.53 -22.33
C GLY A 519 -13.49 15.15 -21.55
N LYS A 520 -14.33 14.35 -20.88
CA LYS A 520 -15.43 14.82 -20.03
C LYS A 520 -14.91 15.24 -18.66
N ALA A 521 -15.65 16.12 -17.98
CA ALA A 521 -15.36 16.50 -16.59
C ALA A 521 -15.38 15.24 -15.69
N SER A 522 -14.24 14.93 -15.09
CA SER A 522 -14.08 13.77 -14.21
C SER A 522 -14.69 14.06 -12.84
N GLY A 523 -15.44 13.10 -12.29
CA GLY A 523 -15.89 13.15 -10.89
C GLY A 523 -14.73 13.05 -9.89
N GLU A 524 -15.01 13.34 -8.61
CA GLU A 524 -14.02 13.24 -7.54
C GLU A 524 -13.67 11.77 -7.24
N ILE A 525 -12.36 11.50 -7.11
CA ILE A 525 -11.82 10.17 -6.78
C ILE A 525 -11.38 10.20 -5.32
N GLY A 526 -12.06 9.43 -4.47
CA GLY A 526 -11.71 9.32 -3.05
C GLY A 526 -10.48 8.43 -2.83
N ASP A 527 -9.67 8.73 -1.83
CA ASP A 527 -8.48 7.95 -1.49
C ASP A 527 -8.83 6.50 -1.08
N GLU A 528 -9.99 6.28 -0.46
CA GLU A 528 -10.49 4.94 -0.12
C GLU A 528 -10.72 4.09 -1.37
N ASP A 529 -11.37 4.66 -2.39
CA ASP A 529 -11.63 3.93 -3.63
C ASP A 529 -10.32 3.59 -4.37
N ILE A 530 -9.32 4.48 -4.31
CA ILE A 530 -7.98 4.21 -4.85
C ILE A 530 -7.30 3.08 -4.08
N GLY A 531 -7.38 3.09 -2.76
CA GLY A 531 -6.86 2.02 -1.91
C GLY A 531 -7.48 0.66 -2.25
N LYS A 532 -8.80 0.61 -2.39
CA LYS A 532 -9.51 -0.61 -2.84
C LYS A 532 -9.10 -1.04 -4.24
N PHE A 533 -8.93 -0.11 -5.17
CA PHE A 533 -8.50 -0.47 -6.52
C PHE A 533 -7.06 -1.00 -6.54
N ILE A 534 -6.15 -0.41 -5.77
CA ILE A 534 -4.78 -0.94 -5.56
C ILE A 534 -4.85 -2.39 -5.04
N SER A 535 -5.68 -2.65 -4.03
CA SER A 535 -5.89 -3.99 -3.45
C SER A 535 -6.30 -5.05 -4.46
N ILE A 536 -7.22 -4.70 -5.36
CA ILE A 536 -7.69 -5.61 -6.40
C ILE A 536 -6.56 -5.93 -7.39
N VAL A 537 -5.81 -4.91 -7.83
CA VAL A 537 -4.68 -5.07 -8.75
C VAL A 537 -3.57 -5.91 -8.10
N GLU A 538 -3.27 -5.70 -6.82
CA GLU A 538 -2.28 -6.48 -6.07
C GLU A 538 -2.67 -7.96 -5.97
N ARG A 539 -3.93 -8.27 -5.61
CA ARG A 539 -4.42 -9.66 -5.52
C ARG A 539 -4.28 -10.41 -6.85
N LEU A 540 -4.70 -9.78 -7.95
CA LEU A 540 -4.57 -10.35 -9.30
C LEU A 540 -3.11 -10.49 -9.73
N LEU A 541 -2.25 -9.55 -9.37
CA LEU A 541 -0.83 -9.63 -9.70
C LEU A 541 -0.13 -10.77 -8.97
N VAL A 542 -0.41 -10.92 -7.67
CA VAL A 542 0.16 -12.01 -6.86
C VAL A 542 -0.29 -13.37 -7.38
N SER A 543 -1.57 -13.53 -7.74
CA SER A 543 -2.06 -14.82 -8.26
C SER A 543 -1.35 -15.23 -9.57
N ILE A 544 -1.07 -14.28 -10.46
CA ILE A 544 -0.32 -14.55 -11.71
C ILE A 544 1.14 -14.90 -11.44
N VAL A 545 1.75 -14.27 -10.43
CA VAL A 545 3.12 -14.60 -9.98
C VAL A 545 3.19 -15.99 -9.36
N ASP A 546 2.12 -16.44 -8.72
CA ASP A 546 2.04 -17.73 -8.03
C ASP A 546 1.67 -18.92 -8.94
N GLU A 547 1.11 -18.67 -10.12
CA GLU A 547 0.97 -19.69 -11.17
C GLU A 547 2.36 -20.26 -11.55
N PRO A 548 2.52 -21.61 -11.67
CA PRO A 548 3.78 -22.22 -12.06
C PRO A 548 4.34 -21.60 -13.35
N LEU A 549 5.61 -21.18 -13.34
CA LEU A 549 6.31 -20.80 -14.57
C LEU A 549 6.44 -22.08 -15.41
N GLU A 550 5.83 -22.10 -16.60
CA GLU A 550 5.95 -23.23 -17.52
C GLU A 550 7.43 -23.57 -17.71
N SER A 551 7.79 -24.83 -17.45
CA SER A 551 9.13 -25.34 -17.73
C SER A 551 9.45 -25.11 -19.21
N PRO A 552 10.68 -24.71 -19.57
CA PRO A 552 11.04 -24.52 -20.96
C PRO A 552 10.75 -25.81 -21.73
N THR A 553 9.82 -25.71 -22.67
CA THR A 553 9.51 -26.77 -23.62
C THR A 553 10.82 -27.16 -24.29
N THR A 554 11.32 -28.35 -23.98
CA THR A 554 12.34 -29.01 -24.79
C THR A 554 11.79 -29.06 -26.21
N MET A 555 12.37 -28.27 -27.11
CA MET A 555 12.05 -28.37 -28.53
C MET A 555 12.42 -29.78 -29.01
N PRO A 556 11.57 -30.41 -29.84
CA PRO A 556 11.88 -31.69 -30.48
C PRO A 556 13.07 -31.59 -31.45
#